data_AF-A0AAP0GFM2-F1
#
_entry.id   AF-A0AAP0GFM2-F1
#
_cell.length_a   1.000
_cell.length_b   1.000
_cell.length_c   1.000
_cell.angle_alpha   90.00
_cell.angle_beta   90.00
_cell.angle_gamma   90.00
#
_symmetry.space_group_name_H-M   'P 1'
#
loop_
_entity.id
_entity.type
_entity.pdbx_description
1 polymer ?
#
loop_
_entity_poly.entity_id
_entity_poly.type
_entity_poly.pdbx_seq_one_letter_code
_entity_poly.pdbx_strand_id
1 'polypeptide(L)'
;MPNFTDLKNVGDRLYDAELYEAAKIIFAFISNWAKMAITLVRLKQFQGVIDAACKANSSKTWKEVCFACVDAEEFCLAQICRLNIIFQVLLDIPFKIDSASALERAVEMRSI
;
A
#
# COMPACT_ATOMS: atom_id res chain seq x y z
N MET A 1 -19.91 13.85 18.98
CA MET A 1 -18.91 13.61 17.91
C MET A 1 -18.65 12.12 17.88
N PRO A 2 -18.74 11.42 16.74
CA PRO A 2 -18.43 10.00 16.69
C PRO A 2 -16.93 9.84 16.96
N ASN A 3 -16.55 8.88 17.79
CA ASN A 3 -15.17 8.72 18.19
C ASN A 3 -14.36 8.20 17.01
N PHE A 4 -13.10 8.64 16.88
CA PHE A 4 -12.18 8.26 15.81
C PHE A 4 -12.02 6.73 15.66
N THR A 5 -12.22 5.99 16.75
CA THR A 5 -12.21 4.53 16.79
C THR A 5 -13.38 3.90 16.03
N ASP A 6 -14.57 4.52 16.09
CA ASP A 6 -15.77 4.02 15.41
C ASP A 6 -15.61 4.14 13.88
N LEU A 7 -15.02 5.23 13.41
CA LEU A 7 -14.78 5.47 11.97
C LEU A 7 -13.81 4.45 11.36
N LYS A 8 -12.78 4.03 12.10
CA LYS A 8 -11.87 2.95 11.65
C LYS A 8 -12.62 1.63 11.48
N ASN A 9 -13.43 1.25 12.46
CA ASN A 9 -14.25 0.04 12.39
C ASN A 9 -15.26 0.09 11.25
N VAL A 10 -15.88 1.25 11.01
CA VAL A 10 -16.81 1.41 9.88
C VAL A 10 -16.08 1.28 8.55
N GLY A 11 -14.88 1.87 8.43
CA GLY A 11 -14.04 1.72 7.23
C GLY A 11 -13.65 0.27 6.95
N ASP A 12 -13.27 -0.48 7.98
CA ASP A 12 -12.91 -1.89 7.85
C ASP A 12 -14.11 -2.75 7.46
N ARG A 13 -15.28 -2.51 8.07
CA ARG A 13 -16.53 -3.19 7.68
C ARG A 13 -16.96 -2.91 6.24
N LEU A 14 -16.72 -1.70 5.75
CA LEU A 14 -17.00 -1.35 4.35
C LEU A 14 -16.02 -2.03 3.39
N TYR A 15 -14.76 -2.15 3.80
CA TYR A 15 -13.76 -2.89 3.04
C TYR A 15 -14.11 -4.38 2.93
N ASP A 16 -14.51 -5.00 4.05
CA ASP A 16 -14.97 -6.41 4.08
C ASP A 16 -16.26 -6.63 3.28
N ALA A 17 -17.11 -5.61 3.17
CA ALA A 17 -18.32 -5.63 2.35
C ALA A 17 -18.06 -5.31 0.86
N GLU A 18 -16.80 -5.24 0.43
CA GLU A 18 -16.36 -4.92 -0.94
C GLU A 18 -16.83 -3.54 -1.45
N LEU A 19 -17.25 -2.65 -0.55
CA LEU A 19 -17.69 -1.29 -0.85
C LEU A 19 -16.49 -0.32 -0.81
N TYR A 20 -15.54 -0.56 -1.71
CA TYR A 20 -14.25 0.13 -1.72
C TYR A 20 -14.35 1.66 -1.95
N GLU A 21 -15.33 2.14 -2.74
CA GLU A 21 -15.59 3.56 -2.96
C GLU A 21 -15.97 4.29 -1.68
N ALA A 22 -16.83 3.67 -0.88
CA ALA A 22 -17.24 4.22 0.41
C ALA A 22 -16.09 4.13 1.42
N ALA A 23 -15.37 2.99 1.45
CA ALA A 23 -14.20 2.81 2.29
C ALA A 23 -13.11 3.86 2.01
N LYS A 24 -12.90 4.23 0.73
CA LYS A 24 -11.96 5.29 0.31
C LYS A 24 -12.27 6.63 0.97
N ILE A 25 -13.53 7.05 0.99
CA ILE A 25 -13.93 8.33 1.60
C ILE A 25 -13.63 8.33 3.09
N ILE A 26 -13.93 7.21 3.77
CA ILE A 26 -13.65 7.08 5.20
C ILE A 26 -12.14 7.06 5.47
N PHE A 27 -11.37 6.29 4.70
CA PHE A 27 -9.91 6.21 4.85
C PHE A 27 -9.21 7.54 4.59
N ALA A 28 -9.71 8.33 3.62
CA ALA A 28 -9.26 9.70 3.41
C ALA A 28 -9.61 10.61 4.60
N PHE A 29 -10.81 10.49 5.17
CA PHE A 29 -11.23 11.28 6.32
C PHE A 29 -10.41 10.98 7.58
N ILE A 30 -10.13 9.71 7.87
CA ILE A 30 -9.28 9.31 9.02
C ILE A 30 -7.78 9.45 8.74
N SER A 31 -7.39 9.91 7.55
CA SER A 31 -6.00 10.03 7.08
C SER A 31 -5.20 8.71 7.14
N ASN A 32 -5.87 7.57 6.96
CA ASN A 32 -5.21 6.27 6.91
C ASN A 32 -4.82 5.94 5.47
N TRP A 33 -3.70 6.53 5.03
CA TRP A 33 -3.19 6.39 3.67
C TRP A 33 -2.76 4.95 3.32
N ALA A 34 -2.37 4.14 4.30
CA ALA A 34 -1.97 2.76 4.07
C ALA A 34 -3.15 1.89 3.61
N LYS A 35 -4.25 1.88 4.37
CA LYS A 35 -5.47 1.16 3.97
C LYS A 35 -6.11 1.76 2.73
N MET A 36 -6.02 3.09 2.57
CA MET A 36 -6.49 3.77 1.36
C MET A 36 -5.75 3.29 0.10
N ALA A 37 -4.42 3.17 0.14
CA ALA A 37 -3.63 2.71 -1.01
C ALA A 37 -4.03 1.28 -1.42
N ILE A 38 -4.19 0.36 -0.47
CA ILE A 38 -4.62 -1.03 -0.74
C ILE A 38 -6.04 -1.05 -1.31
N THR A 39 -6.94 -0.22 -0.79
CA THR A 39 -8.31 -0.08 -1.30
C THR A 39 -8.32 0.44 -2.74
N LEU A 40 -7.46 1.41 -3.06
CA LEU A 40 -7.34 1.94 -4.42
C LEU A 40 -6.77 0.93 -5.43
N VAL A 41 -5.94 -0.02 -4.99
CA VAL A 41 -5.48 -1.13 -5.83
C VAL A 41 -6.65 -2.03 -6.22
N ARG A 42 -7.53 -2.37 -5.26
CA ARG A 42 -8.75 -3.15 -5.54
C ARG A 42 -9.70 -2.42 -6.50
N LEU A 43 -9.71 -1.09 -6.45
CA LEU A 43 -10.44 -0.22 -7.39
C LEU A 43 -9.76 0.00 -8.74
N LYS A 44 -8.58 -0.57 -8.96
CA LYS A 44 -7.76 -0.36 -10.16
C LYS A 44 -7.45 1.14 -10.43
N GLN A 45 -7.46 1.97 -9.39
CA GLN A 45 -7.17 3.41 -9.48
C GLN A 45 -5.70 3.70 -9.21
N PHE A 46 -4.84 3.26 -10.13
CA PHE A 46 -3.38 3.17 -9.91
C PHE A 46 -2.67 4.52 -9.71
N GLN A 47 -3.10 5.58 -10.37
CA GLN A 47 -2.57 6.92 -10.14
C GLN A 47 -2.80 7.40 -8.69
N GLY A 48 -3.96 7.07 -8.13
CA GLY A 48 -4.28 7.38 -6.73
C GLY A 48 -3.48 6.54 -5.74
N VAL A 49 -3.12 5.30 -6.12
CA VAL A 49 -2.32 4.40 -5.27
C VAL A 49 -0.96 5.00 -4.98
N ILE A 50 -0.27 5.51 -6.01
CA ILE A 50 1.08 6.08 -5.87
C ILE A 50 1.05 7.32 -4.96
N ASP A 51 0.10 8.23 -5.17
CA ASP A 51 -0.07 9.42 -4.32
C ASP A 51 -0.37 9.05 -2.86
N ALA A 52 -1.30 8.12 -2.63
CA ALA A 52 -1.65 7.65 -1.29
C ALA A 52 -0.47 6.95 -0.60
N ALA A 53 0.27 6.10 -1.32
CA ALA A 53 1.43 5.40 -0.76
C ALA A 53 2.61 6.35 -0.49
N CYS A 54 2.81 7.38 -1.32
CA CYS A 54 3.78 8.45 -1.05
C CYS A 54 3.38 9.25 0.20
N LYS A 55 2.09 9.60 0.35
CA LYS A 55 1.57 10.27 1.55
C LYS A 55 1.71 9.45 2.83
N ALA A 56 1.64 8.12 2.72
CA ALA A 56 1.88 7.22 3.85
C ALA A 56 3.35 7.20 4.30
N ASN A 57 4.29 7.50 3.39
CA ASN A 57 5.73 7.59 3.63
C ASN A 57 6.31 6.39 4.40
N SER A 58 5.80 5.18 4.15
CA SER A 58 6.20 3.97 4.87
C SER A 58 6.54 2.83 3.91
N SER A 59 7.73 2.25 4.09
CA SER A 59 8.18 1.08 3.33
C SER A 59 7.25 -0.13 3.50
N LYS A 60 6.56 -0.24 4.65
CA LYS A 60 5.56 -1.28 4.91
C LYS A 60 4.34 -1.14 3.99
N THR A 61 3.83 0.09 3.82
CA THR A 61 2.70 0.37 2.92
C THR A 61 3.01 -0.03 1.50
N TRP A 62 4.20 0.31 1.00
CA TRP A 62 4.59 -0.04 -0.37
C TRP A 62 4.71 -1.56 -0.59
N LYS A 63 5.15 -2.31 0.42
CA LYS A 63 5.16 -3.79 0.35
C LYS A 63 3.74 -4.34 0.22
N GLU A 64 2.82 -3.89 1.07
CA GLU A 64 1.42 -4.32 1.05
C GLU A 64 0.73 -3.95 -0.29
N VAL A 65 1.00 -2.75 -0.81
CA VAL A 65 0.53 -2.33 -2.13
C VAL A 65 1.11 -3.21 -3.24
N CYS A 66 2.40 -3.56 -3.19
CA CYS A 66 3.02 -4.43 -4.19
C CYS A 66 2.38 -5.82 -4.20
N PHE A 67 2.09 -6.40 -3.03
CA PHE A 67 1.35 -7.67 -2.95
C PHE A 67 -0.04 -7.54 -3.54
N ALA A 68 -0.77 -6.48 -3.21
CA ALA A 68 -2.11 -6.25 -3.76
C ALA A 68 -2.09 -6.07 -5.30
N CYS A 69 -1.04 -5.45 -5.86
CA CYS A 69 -0.89 -5.29 -7.31
C CYS A 69 -0.59 -6.62 -8.01
N VAL A 70 0.21 -7.50 -7.39
CA VAL A 70 0.48 -8.86 -7.91
C VAL A 70 -0.80 -9.70 -7.87
N ASP A 71 -1.57 -9.60 -6.79
CA ASP A 71 -2.86 -10.28 -6.61
C ASP A 71 -3.92 -9.78 -7.61
N ALA A 72 -3.76 -8.56 -8.12
CA ALA A 72 -4.59 -7.98 -9.17
C ALA A 72 -4.05 -8.23 -10.60
N GLU A 73 -2.96 -9.01 -10.75
CA GLU A 73 -2.27 -9.32 -12.02
C GLU A 73 -1.72 -8.09 -12.79
N GLU A 74 -1.48 -6.99 -12.09
CA GLU A 74 -1.03 -5.71 -12.68
C GLU A 74 0.50 -5.52 -12.53
N PHE A 75 1.25 -6.25 -13.36
CA PHE A 75 2.71 -6.34 -13.24
C PHE A 75 3.47 -5.06 -13.60
N CYS A 76 2.94 -4.25 -14.53
CA CYS A 76 3.56 -2.98 -14.92
C CYS A 76 3.58 -1.98 -13.74
N LEU A 77 2.48 -1.92 -12.98
CA LEU A 77 2.43 -1.10 -11.79
C LEU A 77 3.27 -1.67 -10.65
N ALA A 78 3.32 -3.00 -10.50
CA ALA A 78 4.17 -3.64 -9.51
C ALA A 78 5.66 -3.30 -9.71
N GLN A 79 6.13 -3.14 -10.95
CA GLN A 79 7.49 -2.66 -11.24
C GLN A 79 7.71 -1.22 -10.77
N ILE A 80 6.76 -0.31 -11.03
CA ILE A 80 6.84 1.10 -10.58
C ILE A 80 6.83 1.17 -9.05
N CYS A 81 5.93 0.44 -8.38
CA CYS A 81 5.89 0.34 -6.93
C CYS A 81 7.22 -0.21 -6.37
N ARG A 82 7.81 -1.21 -7.02
CA ARG A 82 9.10 -1.80 -6.61
C ARG A 82 10.24 -0.79 -6.68
N LEU A 83 10.34 -0.01 -7.75
CA LEU A 83 11.34 1.06 -7.86
C LEU A 83 11.18 2.08 -6.72
N ASN A 84 9.94 2.42 -6.38
CA ASN A 84 9.69 3.38 -5.31
C ASN A 84 9.99 2.83 -3.90
N ILE A 85 9.83 1.52 -3.67
CA ILE A 85 10.30 0.85 -2.44
C ILE A 85 11.82 1.01 -2.30
N ILE A 86 12.57 0.74 -3.38
CA ILE A 86 14.02 0.81 -3.37
C ILE A 86 14.48 2.25 -3.05
N PHE A 87 13.85 3.25 -3.67
CA PHE A 87 14.13 4.65 -3.42
C PHE A 87 13.81 5.06 -1.97
N GLN A 88 12.65 4.66 -1.44
CA GLN A 88 12.26 4.93 -0.06
C GLN A 88 13.24 4.31 0.94
N VAL A 89 13.67 3.06 0.70
CA VAL A 89 14.64 2.37 1.56
C VAL A 89 16.03 3.00 1.47
N LEU A 90 16.46 3.45 0.28
CA LEU A 90 17.75 4.14 0.11
C LEU A 90 17.80 5.49 0.84
N LEU A 91 16.67 6.22 0.92
CA LEU A 91 16.59 7.48 1.65
C LEU A 91 16.49 7.31 3.18
N ASP A 92 16.04 6.15 3.66
CA ASP A 92 15.79 5.89 5.10
C ASP A 92 16.99 5.27 5.85
N ILE A 93 18.07 4.88 5.15
CA ILE A 93 19.24 4.26 5.79
C ILE A 93 20.18 5.33 6.39
N PRO A 94 20.35 5.32 7.73
CA PRO A 94 21.62 4.85 8.25
C PRO A 94 21.43 3.53 9.03
N PHE A 95 22.13 2.49 8.58
CA PHE A 95 22.50 1.31 9.37
C PHE A 95 21.36 0.63 10.18
N LYS A 96 20.43 -0.07 9.52
CA LYS A 96 19.75 -1.19 10.17
C LYS A 96 19.58 -2.39 9.24
N ILE A 97 20.42 -3.35 9.56
CA ILE A 97 20.50 -4.71 9.05
C ILE A 97 19.11 -5.36 9.06
N ASP A 98 18.58 -5.62 7.87
CA ASP A 98 17.85 -6.86 7.54
C ASP A 98 17.98 -7.10 6.03
N SER A 99 19.25 -7.12 5.59
CA SER A 99 19.68 -7.32 4.20
C SER A 99 19.33 -8.70 3.63
N ALA A 100 18.92 -9.66 4.48
CA ALA A 100 18.50 -10.99 4.05
C ALA A 100 17.09 -11.00 3.43
N SER A 101 16.11 -10.32 4.07
CA SER A 101 14.71 -10.38 3.62
C SER A 101 14.41 -9.58 2.34
N ALA A 102 15.16 -8.51 2.11
CA ALA A 102 15.01 -7.65 0.94
C ALA A 102 15.63 -8.28 -0.32
N LEU A 103 16.73 -9.03 -0.16
CA LEU A 103 17.40 -9.70 -1.26
C LEU A 103 16.67 -10.99 -1.68
N GLU A 104 16.15 -11.78 -0.73
CA GLU A 104 15.38 -13.01 -1.05
C GLU A 104 14.12 -12.70 -1.87
N ARG A 105 13.37 -11.65 -1.52
CA ARG A 105 12.16 -11.26 -2.27
C ARG A 105 12.47 -10.60 -3.62
N ALA A 106 13.64 -10.00 -3.78
CA ALA A 106 14.11 -9.48 -5.07
C ALA A 106 14.52 -10.61 -6.04
N VAL A 107 15.01 -11.74 -5.53
CA VAL A 107 15.34 -12.94 -6.31
C VAL A 107 14.08 -13.66 -6.79
N GLU A 108 13.03 -13.75 -5.96
CA GLU A 108 11.74 -14.36 -6.34
C GLU A 108 11.05 -13.64 -7.50
N MET A 109 11.26 -12.33 -7.58
CA MET A 109 10.73 -11.47 -8.63
C MET A 109 11.49 -11.52 -9.97
N ARG A 110 12.57 -12.31 -10.07
CA ARG A 110 13.27 -12.58 -11.34
C ARG A 110 12.75 -13.84 -12.05
N SER A 111 11.87 -14.60 -11.40
CA SER A 111 11.38 -15.90 -11.91
C SER A 111 9.93 -15.89 -12.40
N ILE A 112 9.35 -14.72 -12.67
CA ILE A 112 8.11 -14.52 -13.42
C ILE A 112 8.43 -13.72 -14.68
#